data_AF-A0A968Q913-F1
#
_entry.id   AF-A0A968Q913-F1
#
_cell.length_a   1.000
_cell.length_b   1.000
_cell.length_c   1.000
_cell.angle_alpha   90.00
_cell.angle_beta   90.00
_cell.angle_gamma   90.00
#
_symmetry.space_group_name_H-M   'P 1'
#
loop_
_entity.id
_entity.type
_entity.pdbx_description
1 polymer ?
#
loop_
_entity_poly.entity_id
_entity_poly.type
_entity_poly.pdbx_seq_one_letter_code
_entity_poly.pdbx_strand_id
1 'polypeptide(L)'
;MFGTLKDGGLVSFDLAGNILETFRPADFGDIRYNNVDVVYGFEVGDQTVDLAVLSDRENDTLAILAIDPDSGTITDVTSPDIPATIFGVDDGEATAYGLATYTSPVTGKSYAFVTQADGNLVAQLELIPQAGATDAFAVTAEVVRTIELPVPTGDPVDSQSEGLVIDQELGLLYVALENEVGILRFSAEPDGGNDFTLVQPIDRDGLVPDIEGLSIYYGANGSGYLLVNSQGDSSYAVFTRDGTNEYLGNFVVGANGDIDQVNESDGLDVINVPLGPSFPNGLLMLQDGANDPQNPVQDDEQLENNSTNFKFVPWDSVANAFPNPLQIDPTSFDPRNPQVFSLVNGVGSGDVSQDAVVLWARSTFLGDVTFEYATDSSFSAILGTATATVTDINQPVKVDIDGLEAGTEYVYRVTDAAGDTETGRFVTAASLGESTGLTFGIAGDWQQAPPYPILTSAAERNLDFLVKLGDTIYADLETPATPGVSQARTLEQFRAKHSEVLSPRLGLSATADLYKTTSIFATIDDHEIVDNFAGGAAPGESPDAPDIGSSPDPLFTDDVPFVNETQAYKDALQAYQEYHPIQNRVYDTPDDPPHRRQAPTLPGRRALVAMLLWWCWI
;
A
#
# COMPACT_ATOMS: atom_id res chain seq x y z
N MET A 1 -19.91 -12.50 14.71
CA MET A 1 -18.44 -12.59 14.80
C MET A 1 -18.03 -14.04 14.66
N PHE A 2 -16.90 -14.33 14.03
CA PHE A 2 -16.35 -15.69 13.93
C PHE A 2 -15.00 -15.75 14.65
N GLY A 3 -14.68 -16.91 15.20
CA GLY A 3 -13.37 -17.20 15.76
C GLY A 3 -12.99 -18.65 15.50
N THR A 4 -11.72 -18.91 15.28
CA THR A 4 -11.17 -20.26 15.18
C THR A 4 -10.86 -20.79 16.57
N LEU A 5 -11.31 -22.02 16.83
CA LEU A 5 -10.82 -22.83 17.94
C LEU A 5 -9.90 -23.84 17.27
N LYS A 6 -8.57 -23.70 17.39
CA LYS A 6 -7.56 -24.44 16.61
C LYS A 6 -7.99 -25.90 16.33
N ASP A 7 -8.25 -26.70 17.37
CA ASP A 7 -8.76 -28.09 17.23
C ASP A 7 -10.29 -28.25 17.38
N GLY A 8 -10.98 -27.16 17.68
CA GLY A 8 -12.42 -27.09 17.97
C GLY A 8 -13.29 -26.74 16.76
N GLY A 9 -12.70 -26.29 15.66
CA GLY A 9 -13.39 -25.84 14.46
C GLY A 9 -13.70 -24.34 14.47
N LEU A 10 -14.82 -23.95 13.86
CA LEU A 10 -15.27 -22.55 13.80
C LEU A 10 -16.36 -22.29 14.85
N VAL A 11 -16.27 -21.18 15.57
CA VAL A 11 -17.32 -20.71 16.47
C VAL A 11 -17.86 -19.35 16.01
N SER A 12 -19.18 -19.15 16.13
CA SER A 12 -19.82 -17.87 15.88
C SER A 12 -20.45 -17.28 17.15
N PHE A 13 -20.38 -15.96 17.29
CA PHE A 13 -20.87 -15.22 18.43
C PHE A 13 -21.83 -14.09 18.03
N ASP A 14 -22.82 -13.84 18.88
CA ASP A 14 -23.56 -12.58 18.87
C ASP A 14 -22.74 -11.44 19.51
N LEU A 15 -23.23 -10.20 19.39
CA LEU A 15 -22.54 -9.01 19.92
C LEU A 15 -22.58 -8.89 21.46
N ALA A 16 -23.29 -9.79 22.16
CA ALA A 16 -23.24 -9.91 23.60
C ALA A 16 -22.24 -10.99 24.06
N GLY A 17 -21.53 -11.63 23.11
CA GLY A 17 -20.54 -12.68 23.38
C GLY A 17 -21.16 -14.07 23.59
N ASN A 18 -22.46 -14.26 23.30
CA ASN A 18 -23.06 -15.59 23.37
C ASN A 18 -22.69 -16.39 22.13
N ILE A 19 -22.29 -17.65 22.33
CA ILE A 19 -22.09 -18.61 21.23
C ILE A 19 -23.43 -18.87 20.54
N LEU A 20 -23.46 -18.69 19.23
CA LEU A 20 -24.60 -19.00 18.38
C LEU A 20 -24.48 -20.41 17.78
N GLU A 21 -23.33 -20.71 17.19
CA GLU A 21 -23.04 -21.98 16.53
C GLU A 21 -21.57 -22.38 16.73
N THR A 22 -21.33 -23.68 16.80
CA THR A 22 -19.99 -24.27 16.71
C THR A 22 -20.03 -25.29 15.59
N PHE A 23 -19.26 -25.03 14.54
CA PHE A 23 -19.12 -25.93 13.41
C PHE A 23 -17.85 -26.76 13.56
N ARG A 24 -18.05 -28.08 13.55
CA ARG A 24 -17.01 -29.09 13.50
C ARG A 24 -17.45 -30.19 12.53
N PRO A 25 -16.66 -30.52 11.50
CA PRO A 25 -17.00 -31.60 10.56
C PRO A 25 -17.23 -32.94 11.28
N ALA A 26 -18.13 -33.77 10.74
CA ALA A 26 -18.63 -34.98 11.42
C ALA A 26 -17.71 -36.23 11.33
N ASP A 27 -16.82 -36.34 10.34
CA ASP A 27 -15.71 -37.32 10.14
C ASP A 27 -14.91 -36.83 8.87
N PHE A 28 -13.58 -36.85 8.70
CA PHE A 28 -12.48 -37.73 9.16
C PHE A 28 -11.17 -36.94 9.50
N GLY A 29 -10.37 -37.43 10.48
CA GLY A 29 -9.39 -36.72 11.35
C GLY A 29 -8.07 -36.19 10.76
N ASP A 30 -7.57 -35.02 11.16
CA ASP A 30 -7.84 -34.27 12.41
C ASP A 30 -7.74 -32.74 12.19
N ILE A 31 -8.77 -32.10 11.60
CA ILE A 31 -8.77 -30.65 11.25
C ILE A 31 -8.10 -29.76 12.30
N ARG A 32 -7.36 -28.74 11.82
CA ARG A 32 -6.79 -27.70 12.68
C ARG A 32 -6.98 -26.34 12.02
N TYR A 33 -8.13 -25.71 12.27
CA TYR A 33 -8.45 -24.41 11.68
C TYR A 33 -7.67 -23.30 12.37
N ASN A 34 -6.76 -22.64 11.65
CA ASN A 34 -5.86 -21.65 12.24
C ASN A 34 -6.46 -20.24 12.21
N ASN A 35 -6.71 -19.68 11.03
CA ASN A 35 -7.32 -18.36 10.84
C ASN A 35 -8.60 -18.44 10.02
N VAL A 36 -9.43 -17.40 10.13
CA VAL A 36 -10.68 -17.25 9.36
C VAL A 36 -10.79 -15.81 8.86
N ASP A 37 -11.26 -15.64 7.64
CA ASP A 37 -11.66 -14.35 7.08
C ASP A 37 -12.92 -14.50 6.21
N VAL A 38 -13.57 -13.38 5.88
CA VAL A 38 -14.88 -13.33 5.24
C VAL A 38 -14.81 -12.74 3.84
N VAL A 39 -15.38 -13.47 2.87
CA VAL A 39 -15.67 -12.94 1.54
C VAL A 39 -17.13 -12.52 1.48
N TYR A 40 -17.39 -11.24 1.29
CA TYR A 40 -18.75 -10.74 1.09
C TYR A 40 -19.18 -10.85 -0.38
N GLY A 41 -20.45 -11.16 -0.62
CA GLY A 41 -21.05 -11.03 -1.94
C GLY A 41 -20.48 -11.97 -3.02
N PHE A 42 -19.97 -13.15 -2.64
CA PHE A 42 -19.41 -14.13 -3.57
C PHE A 42 -20.48 -14.63 -4.56
N GLU A 43 -20.19 -14.56 -5.85
CA GLU A 43 -21.13 -14.92 -6.91
C GLU A 43 -21.03 -16.40 -7.28
N VAL A 44 -22.16 -17.12 -7.25
CA VAL A 44 -22.28 -18.53 -7.64
C VAL A 44 -23.48 -18.71 -8.56
N GLY A 45 -23.25 -18.71 -9.87
CA GLY A 45 -24.34 -18.71 -10.84
C GLY A 45 -25.17 -17.43 -10.70
N ASP A 46 -26.46 -17.56 -10.37
CA ASP A 46 -27.35 -16.41 -10.11
C ASP A 46 -27.48 -16.08 -8.60
N GLN A 47 -26.72 -16.78 -7.73
CA GLN A 47 -26.73 -16.59 -6.29
C GLN A 47 -25.58 -15.69 -5.83
N THR A 48 -25.84 -14.95 -4.76
CA THR A 48 -24.83 -14.16 -4.04
C THR A 48 -24.81 -14.66 -2.60
N VAL A 49 -23.63 -15.01 -2.09
CA VAL A 49 -23.46 -15.61 -0.76
C VAL A 49 -22.25 -15.01 -0.05
N ASP A 50 -22.33 -14.82 1.26
CA ASP A 50 -21.17 -14.47 2.08
C ASP A 50 -20.46 -15.78 2.48
N LEU A 51 -19.13 -15.83 2.44
CA LEU A 51 -18.33 -17.00 2.80
C LEU A 51 -17.45 -16.71 4.01
N ALA A 52 -17.28 -17.68 4.89
CA ALA A 52 -16.15 -17.76 5.81
C ALA A 52 -15.13 -18.75 5.23
N VAL A 53 -13.88 -18.31 5.06
CA VAL A 53 -12.77 -19.11 4.52
C VAL A 53 -11.77 -19.32 5.64
N LEU A 54 -11.34 -20.57 5.84
CA LEU A 54 -10.45 -20.98 6.92
C LEU A 54 -9.24 -21.72 6.37
N SER A 55 -8.07 -21.48 6.96
CA SER A 55 -6.88 -22.31 6.75
C SER A 55 -7.00 -23.57 7.60
N ASP A 56 -6.87 -24.75 7.00
CA ASP A 56 -6.84 -26.04 7.68
C ASP A 56 -5.41 -26.58 7.70
N ARG A 57 -4.74 -26.37 8.82
CA ARG A 57 -3.32 -26.69 9.03
C ARG A 57 -3.07 -28.19 8.97
N GLU A 58 -3.96 -29.01 9.55
CA GLU A 58 -3.78 -30.46 9.55
C GLU A 58 -3.76 -31.03 8.13
N ASN A 59 -4.60 -30.48 7.25
CA ASN A 59 -4.78 -31.01 5.90
C ASN A 59 -4.07 -30.18 4.82
N ASP A 60 -3.31 -29.17 5.22
CA ASP A 60 -2.68 -28.18 4.34
C ASP A 60 -3.64 -27.65 3.25
N THR A 61 -4.85 -27.27 3.62
CA THR A 61 -5.90 -26.89 2.66
C THR A 61 -6.82 -25.79 3.19
N LEU A 62 -7.90 -25.48 2.46
CA LEU A 62 -8.94 -24.54 2.88
C LEU A 62 -10.22 -25.27 3.28
N ALA A 63 -10.89 -24.75 4.30
CA ALA A 63 -12.31 -25.00 4.54
C ALA A 63 -13.13 -23.76 4.15
N ILE A 64 -14.25 -23.95 3.46
CA ILE A 64 -15.08 -22.86 2.93
C ILE A 64 -16.53 -23.08 3.36
N LEU A 65 -17.05 -22.14 4.14
CA LEU A 65 -18.39 -22.22 4.71
C LEU A 65 -19.25 -21.08 4.19
N ALA A 66 -20.44 -21.39 3.69
CA ALA A 66 -21.46 -20.41 3.32
C ALA A 66 -22.17 -19.87 4.58
N ILE A 67 -22.38 -18.56 4.64
CA ILE A 67 -23.06 -17.87 5.73
C ILE A 67 -24.47 -17.50 5.26
N ASP A 68 -25.49 -18.02 5.94
CA ASP A 68 -26.88 -17.56 5.75
C ASP A 68 -27.05 -16.20 6.46
N PRO A 69 -27.35 -15.11 5.71
CA PRO A 69 -27.41 -13.77 6.29
C PRO A 69 -28.64 -13.55 7.20
N ASP A 70 -29.68 -14.37 7.07
CA ASP A 70 -30.93 -14.24 7.84
C ASP A 70 -30.86 -15.03 9.15
N SER A 71 -30.36 -16.27 9.10
CA SER A 71 -30.27 -17.15 10.27
C SER A 71 -28.92 -17.12 10.97
N GLY A 72 -27.86 -16.66 10.30
CA GLY A 72 -26.48 -16.76 10.76
C GLY A 72 -25.92 -18.18 10.73
N THR A 73 -26.64 -19.13 10.10
CA THR A 73 -26.22 -20.53 10.01
C THR A 73 -25.07 -20.67 9.04
N ILE A 74 -24.09 -21.50 9.39
CA ILE A 74 -22.94 -21.83 8.54
C ILE A 74 -23.09 -23.22 7.93
N THR A 75 -22.81 -23.33 6.63
CA THR A 75 -22.88 -24.60 5.88
C THR A 75 -21.59 -24.84 5.12
N ASP A 76 -21.01 -26.02 5.27
CA ASP A 76 -19.83 -26.41 4.49
C ASP A 76 -20.16 -26.52 3.00
N VAL A 77 -19.45 -25.74 2.20
CA VAL A 77 -19.55 -25.69 0.75
C VAL A 77 -18.19 -25.96 0.10
N THR A 78 -17.22 -26.50 0.84
CA THR A 78 -15.91 -26.90 0.33
C THR A 78 -16.09 -27.98 -0.72
N SER A 79 -15.54 -27.76 -1.91
CA SER A 79 -15.60 -28.74 -3.00
C SER A 79 -14.74 -29.97 -2.67
N PRO A 80 -15.17 -31.19 -3.04
CA PRO A 80 -14.30 -32.36 -2.99
C PRO A 80 -13.10 -32.25 -3.97
N ASP A 81 -13.12 -31.28 -4.89
CA ASP A 81 -12.02 -30.97 -5.80
C ASP A 81 -11.09 -29.86 -5.27
N ILE A 82 -11.23 -29.44 -4.00
CA ILE A 82 -10.29 -28.52 -3.33
C ILE A 82 -8.86 -29.10 -3.41
N PRO A 83 -7.80 -28.28 -3.55
CA PRO A 83 -6.44 -28.79 -3.58
C PRO A 83 -6.16 -29.67 -2.36
N ALA A 84 -5.60 -30.85 -2.60
CA ALA A 84 -5.28 -31.80 -1.53
C ALA A 84 -4.17 -31.30 -0.58
N THR A 85 -3.46 -30.25 -0.99
CA THR A 85 -2.33 -29.61 -0.30
C THR A 85 -2.02 -28.31 -1.03
N ILE A 86 -1.84 -27.21 -0.31
CA ILE A 86 -1.51 -25.89 -0.83
C ILE A 86 -0.02 -25.82 -1.18
N PHE A 87 0.86 -26.37 -0.33
CA PHE A 87 2.31 -26.23 -0.46
C PHE A 87 3.05 -27.49 -0.92
N GLY A 88 2.35 -28.58 -1.21
CA GLY A 88 2.87 -29.69 -2.02
C GLY A 88 2.84 -31.07 -1.36
N VAL A 89 3.77 -31.39 -0.45
CA VAL A 89 3.70 -32.66 0.30
C VAL A 89 3.61 -32.29 1.76
N ASP A 90 2.42 -32.47 2.33
CA ASP A 90 2.20 -32.36 3.76
C ASP A 90 3.09 -33.34 4.52
N ASP A 91 4.06 -32.79 5.25
CA ASP A 91 4.93 -33.49 6.18
C ASP A 91 4.58 -33.23 7.65
N GLY A 92 3.47 -32.52 7.91
CA GLY A 92 2.99 -32.10 9.22
C GLY A 92 3.61 -30.82 9.77
N GLU A 93 4.65 -30.28 9.12
CA GLU A 93 5.36 -29.08 9.59
C GLU A 93 5.05 -27.90 8.66
N ALA A 94 5.35 -28.04 7.36
CA ALA A 94 5.30 -26.95 6.39
C ALA A 94 3.93 -26.76 5.72
N THR A 95 2.91 -26.43 6.54
CA THR A 95 1.47 -26.48 6.22
C THR A 95 0.79 -25.11 6.24
N ALA A 96 -0.47 -25.03 5.80
CA ALA A 96 -1.32 -23.84 5.86
C ALA A 96 -1.40 -23.22 7.27
N TYR A 97 -1.20 -21.91 7.37
CA TYR A 97 -1.16 -21.20 8.65
C TYR A 97 -2.02 -19.93 8.66
N GLY A 98 -1.42 -18.75 8.47
CA GLY A 98 -2.11 -17.46 8.34
C GLY A 98 -3.12 -17.44 7.20
N LEU A 99 -4.19 -16.65 7.31
CA LEU A 99 -5.17 -16.47 6.23
C LEU A 99 -5.73 -15.04 6.15
N ALA A 100 -5.85 -14.52 4.92
CA ALA A 100 -6.61 -13.32 4.59
C ALA A 100 -7.31 -13.50 3.22
N THR A 101 -8.44 -12.84 3.01
CA THR A 101 -9.21 -12.90 1.76
C THR A 101 -9.20 -11.58 1.00
N TYR A 102 -9.37 -11.66 -0.31
CA TYR A 102 -9.31 -10.51 -1.20
C TYR A 102 -10.28 -10.65 -2.36
N THR A 103 -11.02 -9.60 -2.69
CA THR A 103 -11.77 -9.54 -3.94
C THR A 103 -11.20 -8.45 -4.83
N SER A 104 -10.62 -8.85 -5.97
CA SER A 104 -9.98 -7.94 -6.90
C SER A 104 -11.01 -7.00 -7.52
N PRO A 105 -10.89 -5.66 -7.36
CA PRO A 105 -11.77 -4.71 -8.04
C PRO A 105 -11.52 -4.67 -9.55
N VAL A 106 -10.36 -5.16 -10.02
CA VAL A 106 -10.02 -5.24 -11.45
C VAL A 106 -10.78 -6.37 -12.13
N THR A 107 -10.85 -7.54 -11.51
CA THR A 107 -11.39 -8.76 -12.15
C THR A 107 -12.73 -9.23 -11.58
N GLY A 108 -13.10 -8.77 -10.39
CA GLY A 108 -14.25 -9.26 -9.62
C GLY A 108 -14.05 -10.65 -9.01
N LYS A 109 -12.85 -11.24 -9.13
CA LYS A 109 -12.53 -12.56 -8.59
C LYS A 109 -12.13 -12.47 -7.13
N SER A 110 -12.50 -13.48 -6.35
CA SER A 110 -12.11 -13.61 -4.94
C SER A 110 -10.94 -14.57 -4.77
N TYR A 111 -10.08 -14.28 -3.80
CA TYR A 111 -8.86 -15.01 -3.50
C TYR A 111 -8.73 -15.24 -2.00
N ALA A 112 -8.07 -16.32 -1.63
CA ALA A 112 -7.54 -16.55 -0.29
C ALA A 112 -6.01 -16.54 -0.34
N PHE A 113 -5.38 -15.77 0.55
CA PHE A 113 -3.95 -15.81 0.80
C PHE A 113 -3.69 -16.64 2.03
N VAL A 114 -2.70 -17.54 1.95
CA VAL A 114 -2.35 -18.47 3.01
C VAL A 114 -0.84 -18.44 3.22
N THR A 115 -0.37 -18.23 4.45
CA THR A 115 1.06 -18.41 4.77
C THR A 115 1.39 -19.87 5.03
N GLN A 116 2.66 -20.21 4.85
CA GLN A 116 3.21 -21.52 5.20
C GLN A 116 3.84 -21.46 6.60
N ALA A 117 3.43 -22.36 7.50
CA ALA A 117 4.13 -22.61 8.75
C ALA A 117 5.55 -23.16 8.49
N ASP A 118 6.52 -22.83 9.34
CA ASP A 118 7.92 -23.26 9.26
C ASP A 118 8.56 -23.04 7.87
N GLY A 119 8.09 -22.01 7.16
CA GLY A 119 8.47 -21.73 5.79
C GLY A 119 8.40 -20.24 5.47
N ASN A 120 8.72 -19.92 4.22
CA ASN A 120 8.80 -18.55 3.73
C ASN A 120 7.84 -18.30 2.56
N LEU A 121 6.78 -19.10 2.41
CA LEU A 121 5.86 -19.01 1.28
C LEU A 121 4.52 -18.41 1.68
N VAL A 122 3.96 -17.59 0.80
CA VAL A 122 2.55 -17.19 0.84
C VAL A 122 1.89 -17.62 -0.47
N ALA A 123 0.91 -18.51 -0.39
CA ALA A 123 0.11 -18.94 -1.54
C ALA A 123 -1.10 -18.02 -1.71
N GLN A 124 -1.37 -17.60 -2.95
CA GLN A 124 -2.62 -16.95 -3.34
C GLN A 124 -3.45 -17.95 -4.15
N LEU A 125 -4.65 -18.23 -3.67
CA LEU A 125 -5.59 -19.17 -4.27
C LEU A 125 -6.82 -18.43 -4.80
N GLU A 126 -7.14 -18.59 -6.09
CA GLU A 126 -8.42 -18.13 -6.65
C GLU A 126 -9.56 -19.01 -6.15
N LEU A 127 -10.61 -18.43 -5.58
CA LEU A 127 -11.82 -19.14 -5.16
C LEU A 127 -12.77 -19.28 -6.36
N ILE A 128 -13.09 -20.52 -6.73
CA ILE A 128 -13.81 -20.85 -7.96
C ILE A 128 -15.17 -21.47 -7.64
N PRO A 129 -16.29 -20.82 -8.02
CA PRO A 129 -17.63 -21.33 -7.76
C PRO A 129 -17.95 -22.54 -8.64
N GLN A 130 -18.58 -23.56 -8.05
CA GLN A 130 -19.09 -24.75 -8.72
C GLN A 130 -20.61 -24.86 -8.50
N ALA A 131 -21.40 -24.39 -9.47
CA ALA A 131 -22.85 -24.45 -9.41
C ALA A 131 -23.35 -25.91 -9.54
N GLY A 132 -24.18 -26.34 -8.59
CA GLY A 132 -24.82 -27.65 -8.56
C GLY A 132 -26.29 -27.62 -9.02
N ALA A 133 -27.00 -28.72 -8.76
CA ALA A 133 -28.44 -28.81 -9.06
C ALA A 133 -29.27 -28.29 -7.88
N THR A 134 -30.32 -27.50 -8.16
CA THR A 134 -31.32 -27.06 -7.17
C THR A 134 -30.70 -26.24 -6.03
N ASP A 135 -30.15 -25.07 -6.35
CA ASP A 135 -29.56 -24.11 -5.38
C ASP A 135 -28.35 -24.61 -4.57
N ALA A 136 -27.96 -25.88 -4.73
CA ALA A 136 -26.73 -26.40 -4.16
C ALA A 136 -25.52 -25.89 -4.94
N PHE A 137 -24.43 -25.60 -4.23
CA PHE A 137 -23.15 -25.25 -4.82
C PHE A 137 -21.99 -25.76 -3.97
N ALA A 138 -20.81 -25.72 -4.55
CA ALA A 138 -19.56 -25.87 -3.84
C ALA A 138 -18.56 -24.79 -4.31
N VAL A 139 -17.47 -24.63 -3.59
CA VAL A 139 -16.37 -23.72 -3.93
C VAL A 139 -15.08 -24.53 -3.90
N THR A 140 -14.32 -24.50 -4.99
CA THR A 140 -12.94 -25.03 -5.03
C THR A 140 -11.96 -23.86 -5.06
N ALA A 141 -10.66 -24.15 -5.04
CA ALA A 141 -9.61 -23.15 -5.12
C ALA A 141 -8.46 -23.60 -6.05
N GLU A 142 -7.74 -22.64 -6.63
CA GLU A 142 -6.54 -22.91 -7.45
C GLU A 142 -5.42 -21.95 -7.05
N VAL A 143 -4.22 -22.48 -6.75
CA VAL A 143 -3.03 -21.64 -6.50
C VAL A 143 -2.65 -20.92 -7.80
N VAL A 144 -2.77 -19.58 -7.79
CA VAL A 144 -2.49 -18.72 -8.97
C VAL A 144 -1.17 -17.95 -8.83
N ARG A 145 -0.67 -17.79 -7.59
CA ARG A 145 0.61 -17.13 -7.29
C ARG A 145 1.18 -17.70 -5.99
N THR A 146 2.50 -17.78 -5.92
CA THR A 146 3.24 -18.10 -4.69
C THR A 146 4.30 -17.02 -4.50
N ILE A 147 4.24 -16.32 -3.37
CA ILE A 147 5.18 -15.27 -2.99
C ILE A 147 6.25 -15.91 -2.09
N GLU A 148 7.51 -15.64 -2.41
CA GLU A 148 8.64 -16.00 -1.55
C GLU A 148 9.00 -14.82 -0.65
N LEU A 149 8.85 -15.00 0.66
CA LEU A 149 9.25 -14.04 1.68
C LEU A 149 10.78 -14.03 1.84
N PRO A 150 11.36 -12.87 2.21
CA PRO A 150 12.80 -12.75 2.39
C PRO A 150 13.30 -13.63 3.55
N VAL A 151 14.43 -14.30 3.33
CA VAL A 151 15.07 -15.22 4.29
C VAL A 151 16.39 -14.63 4.79
N PRO A 152 16.38 -13.69 5.75
CA PRO A 152 17.57 -12.90 6.10
C PRO A 152 18.70 -13.73 6.73
N THR A 153 18.35 -14.79 7.47
CA THR A 153 19.31 -15.67 8.17
C THR A 153 19.83 -16.81 7.28
N GLY A 154 19.17 -17.04 6.14
CA GLY A 154 19.35 -18.21 5.28
C GLY A 154 18.55 -19.44 5.71
N ASP A 155 17.80 -19.38 6.81
CA ASP A 155 16.86 -20.42 7.24
C ASP A 155 15.40 -19.95 7.01
N PRO A 156 14.62 -20.61 6.12
CA PRO A 156 13.24 -20.24 5.84
C PRO A 156 12.33 -20.18 7.07
N VAL A 157 12.63 -20.96 8.11
CA VAL A 157 11.87 -20.96 9.38
C VAL A 157 11.94 -19.58 10.05
N ASP A 158 13.03 -18.84 9.89
CA ASP A 158 13.16 -17.49 10.45
C ASP A 158 12.30 -16.44 9.69
N SER A 159 11.62 -16.86 8.62
CA SER A 159 10.64 -16.07 7.85
C SER A 159 9.20 -16.43 8.18
N GLN A 160 9.00 -17.18 9.28
CA GLN A 160 7.70 -17.54 9.83
C GLN A 160 6.76 -16.32 9.88
N SER A 161 5.54 -16.54 9.40
CA SER A 161 4.50 -15.51 9.31
C SER A 161 3.11 -16.11 9.50
N GLU A 162 2.30 -15.49 10.36
CA GLU A 162 0.86 -15.76 10.49
C GLU A 162 0.03 -14.54 10.09
N GLY A 163 0.43 -13.37 10.58
CA GLY A 163 -0.28 -12.12 10.40
C GLY A 163 -0.39 -11.72 8.93
N LEU A 164 -1.62 -11.74 8.40
CA LEU A 164 -1.96 -11.26 7.07
C LEU A 164 -3.15 -10.31 7.14
N VAL A 165 -3.13 -9.25 6.34
CA VAL A 165 -4.34 -8.47 6.03
C VAL A 165 -4.24 -7.89 4.62
N ILE A 166 -5.38 -7.76 3.94
CA ILE A 166 -5.42 -7.20 2.59
C ILE A 166 -6.32 -5.98 2.58
N ASP A 167 -5.80 -4.89 2.02
CA ASP A 167 -6.54 -3.67 1.77
C ASP A 167 -7.41 -3.83 0.52
N GLN A 168 -8.73 -3.91 0.70
CA GLN A 168 -9.68 -4.14 -0.38
C GLN A 168 -9.81 -2.94 -1.34
N GLU A 169 -9.45 -1.72 -0.91
CA GLU A 169 -9.60 -0.51 -1.72
C GLU A 169 -8.29 -0.12 -2.43
N LEU A 170 -7.14 -0.51 -1.85
CA LEU A 170 -5.81 -0.24 -2.40
C LEU A 170 -5.20 -1.43 -3.13
N GLY A 171 -5.71 -2.65 -2.94
CA GLY A 171 -5.14 -3.86 -3.52
C GLY A 171 -3.75 -4.20 -2.98
N LEU A 172 -3.54 -3.97 -1.67
CA LEU A 172 -2.26 -4.18 -0.99
C LEU A 172 -2.37 -5.29 0.05
N LEU A 173 -1.50 -6.30 -0.06
CA LEU A 173 -1.32 -7.34 0.94
C LEU A 173 -0.26 -6.88 1.95
N TYR A 174 -0.56 -6.99 3.25
CA TYR A 174 0.39 -6.83 4.34
C TYR A 174 0.68 -8.19 4.98
N VAL A 175 1.97 -8.47 5.21
CA VAL A 175 2.46 -9.71 5.82
C VAL A 175 3.39 -9.36 6.99
N ALA A 176 3.13 -9.91 8.16
CA ALA A 176 4.00 -9.79 9.32
C ALA A 176 4.95 -10.99 9.41
N LEU A 177 6.25 -10.74 9.38
CA LEU A 177 7.27 -11.74 9.74
C LEU A 177 7.55 -11.59 11.24
N GLU A 178 7.37 -12.69 11.98
CA GLU A 178 7.24 -12.66 13.44
C GLU A 178 8.50 -12.11 14.15
N ASN A 179 9.70 -12.44 13.67
CA ASN A 179 10.95 -12.28 14.44
C ASN A 179 12.10 -11.49 13.80
N GLU A 180 12.29 -11.54 12.47
CA GLU A 180 13.53 -11.04 11.85
C GLU A 180 13.37 -9.77 11.00
N VAL A 181 12.24 -9.60 10.30
CA VAL A 181 12.08 -8.56 9.27
C VAL A 181 11.10 -7.47 9.67
N GLY A 182 9.93 -7.86 10.19
CA GLY A 182 8.83 -6.94 10.49
C GLY A 182 7.72 -7.01 9.44
N ILE A 183 7.12 -5.87 9.10
CA ILE A 183 5.91 -5.81 8.28
C ILE A 183 6.28 -5.49 6.82
N LEU A 184 5.89 -6.37 5.91
CA LEU A 184 6.06 -6.20 4.47
C LEU A 184 4.72 -5.89 3.81
N ARG A 185 4.75 -5.14 2.69
CA ARG A 185 3.60 -4.99 1.81
C ARG A 185 3.90 -5.40 0.37
N PHE A 186 2.92 -6.00 -0.29
CA PHE A 186 2.96 -6.50 -1.66
C PHE A 186 1.70 -6.05 -2.43
N SER A 187 1.71 -6.15 -3.75
CA SER A 187 0.47 -6.14 -4.53
C SER A 187 -0.37 -7.38 -4.19
N ALA A 188 -1.69 -7.22 -4.07
CA ALA A 188 -2.65 -8.31 -3.87
C ALA A 188 -3.14 -8.93 -5.20
N GLU A 189 -2.82 -8.34 -6.35
CA GLU A 189 -3.23 -8.89 -7.65
C GLU A 189 -2.42 -10.17 -7.99
N PRO A 190 -3.02 -11.16 -8.67
CA PRO A 190 -2.34 -12.43 -8.97
C PRO A 190 -1.15 -12.30 -9.93
N ASP A 191 -1.03 -11.20 -10.66
CA ASP A 191 0.11 -10.86 -11.52
C ASP A 191 1.08 -9.85 -10.86
N GLY A 192 0.90 -9.56 -9.57
CA GLY A 192 1.64 -8.55 -8.80
C GLY A 192 3.13 -8.82 -8.51
N GLY A 193 3.73 -9.87 -9.06
CA GLY A 193 5.16 -10.17 -8.87
C GLY A 193 5.53 -10.68 -7.48
N ASN A 194 6.77 -10.47 -7.01
CA ASN A 194 7.20 -10.79 -5.63
C ASN A 194 7.85 -9.60 -4.93
N ASP A 195 7.82 -8.43 -5.57
CA ASP A 195 8.46 -7.24 -5.05
C ASP A 195 7.67 -6.71 -3.84
N PHE A 196 8.40 -6.27 -2.82
CA PHE A 196 7.82 -5.79 -1.57
C PHE A 196 8.34 -4.43 -1.18
N THR A 197 7.59 -3.76 -0.31
CA THR A 197 8.08 -2.61 0.47
C THR A 197 8.10 -3.00 1.94
N LEU A 198 9.20 -2.70 2.63
CA LEU A 198 9.26 -2.79 4.09
C LEU A 198 8.47 -1.63 4.70
N VAL A 199 7.40 -1.93 5.42
CA VAL A 199 6.54 -0.97 6.10
C VAL A 199 7.16 -0.57 7.43
N GLN A 200 7.51 -1.56 8.26
CA GLN A 200 8.08 -1.34 9.58
C GLN A 200 9.10 -2.45 9.89
N PRO A 201 10.37 -2.13 10.14
CA PRO A 201 11.37 -3.07 10.62
C PRO A 201 11.01 -3.62 12.01
N ILE A 202 11.39 -4.87 12.28
CA ILE A 202 11.12 -5.53 13.57
C ILE A 202 11.81 -4.85 14.77
N ASP A 203 12.98 -4.24 14.56
CA ASP A 203 13.84 -3.69 15.60
C ASP A 203 13.51 -2.23 15.98
N ARG A 204 12.38 -1.73 15.48
CA ARG A 204 11.90 -0.36 15.67
C ARG A 204 10.85 -0.28 16.77
N ASP A 205 10.71 0.93 17.31
CA ASP A 205 9.69 1.23 18.31
C ASP A 205 8.29 0.79 17.85
N GLY A 206 7.53 0.22 18.79
CA GLY A 206 6.15 -0.18 18.59
C GLY A 206 5.94 -1.67 18.33
N LEU A 207 6.99 -2.44 18.04
CA LEU A 207 6.89 -3.88 17.83
C LEU A 207 7.80 -4.63 18.80
N VAL A 208 7.23 -5.61 19.49
CA VAL A 208 7.94 -6.58 20.32
C VAL A 208 7.51 -7.96 19.84
N PRO A 209 8.40 -8.71 19.16
CA PRO A 209 8.12 -10.05 18.67
C PRO A 209 7.49 -10.98 19.72
N ASP A 210 6.57 -11.86 19.35
CA ASP A 210 6.13 -12.13 17.97
C ASP A 210 5.12 -11.08 17.43
N ILE A 211 5.16 -10.82 16.12
CA ILE A 211 4.12 -10.02 15.45
C ILE A 211 3.06 -10.95 14.88
N GLU A 212 1.83 -10.77 15.32
CA GLU A 212 0.72 -11.68 15.02
C GLU A 212 -0.33 -11.02 14.11
N GLY A 213 -1.62 -11.16 14.45
CA GLY A 213 -2.73 -10.65 13.67
C GLY A 213 -2.58 -9.20 13.20
N LEU A 214 -3.04 -8.97 11.97
CA LEU A 214 -3.12 -7.66 11.34
C LEU A 214 -4.59 -7.37 11.03
N SER A 215 -5.01 -6.10 11.11
CA SER A 215 -6.33 -5.70 10.61
C SER A 215 -6.33 -4.24 10.12
N ILE A 216 -7.29 -3.87 9.27
CA ILE A 216 -7.37 -2.53 8.70
C ILE A 216 -8.65 -1.83 9.15
N TYR A 217 -8.48 -0.68 9.79
CA TYR A 217 -9.54 0.29 9.99
C TYR A 217 -9.66 1.19 8.76
N TYR A 218 -10.81 1.18 8.09
CA TYR A 218 -11.04 2.00 6.90
C TYR A 218 -11.63 3.37 7.26
N GLY A 219 -11.00 4.45 6.77
CA GLY A 219 -11.53 5.82 6.82
C GLY A 219 -11.85 6.33 5.42
N ALA A 220 -12.38 7.55 5.32
CA ALA A 220 -12.68 8.18 4.04
C ALA A 220 -11.44 8.34 3.13
N ASN A 221 -11.64 8.23 1.81
CA ASN A 221 -10.67 8.57 0.77
C ASN A 221 -9.31 7.87 0.93
N GLY A 222 -9.30 6.56 1.20
CA GLY A 222 -8.07 5.80 1.39
C GLY A 222 -7.34 6.03 2.72
N SER A 223 -7.85 6.90 3.59
CA SER A 223 -7.33 7.04 4.96
C SER A 223 -7.76 5.86 5.83
N GLY A 224 -7.19 5.74 7.04
CA GLY A 224 -7.44 4.58 7.89
C GLY A 224 -6.28 4.28 8.82
N TYR A 225 -6.31 3.09 9.40
CA TYR A 225 -5.21 2.55 10.18
C TYR A 225 -4.93 1.09 9.85
N LEU A 226 -3.64 0.74 9.80
CA LEU A 226 -3.19 -0.63 9.95
C LEU A 226 -2.96 -0.90 11.44
N LEU A 227 -3.65 -1.91 11.98
CA LEU A 227 -3.51 -2.38 13.35
C LEU A 227 -2.65 -3.64 13.36
N VAL A 228 -1.71 -3.70 14.29
CA VAL A 228 -0.72 -4.78 14.36
C VAL A 228 -0.61 -5.28 15.78
N ASN A 229 -0.77 -6.58 15.98
CA ASN A 229 -0.59 -7.21 17.28
C ASN A 229 0.90 -7.43 17.57
N SER A 230 1.39 -6.76 18.62
CA SER A 230 2.73 -6.93 19.19
C SER A 230 2.60 -7.85 20.39
N GLN A 231 2.65 -9.16 20.15
CA GLN A 231 2.29 -10.16 21.15
C GLN A 231 3.28 -10.17 22.32
N GLY A 232 4.58 -10.00 22.04
CA GLY A 232 5.65 -10.09 23.03
C GLY A 232 5.55 -9.11 24.20
N ASP A 233 4.79 -8.02 24.05
CA ASP A 233 4.45 -7.08 25.12
C ASP A 233 2.95 -6.87 25.33
N SER A 234 2.11 -7.71 24.71
CA SER A 234 0.63 -7.65 24.76
C SER A 234 0.07 -6.28 24.39
N SER A 235 0.67 -5.65 23.38
CA SER A 235 0.26 -4.33 22.90
C SER A 235 -0.15 -4.35 21.43
N TYR A 236 -0.80 -3.29 20.98
CA TYR A 236 -1.30 -3.17 19.62
C TYR A 236 -0.78 -1.89 19.00
N ALA A 237 0.10 -2.02 18.02
CA ALA A 237 0.64 -0.90 17.27
C ALA A 237 -0.37 -0.41 16.23
N VAL A 238 -0.40 0.91 16.05
CA VAL A 238 -1.28 1.58 15.08
C VAL A 238 -0.42 2.36 14.11
N PHE A 239 -0.63 2.12 12.81
CA PHE A 239 0.02 2.83 11.72
C PHE A 239 -1.05 3.53 10.88
N THR A 240 -0.70 4.63 10.21
CA THR A 240 -1.59 5.18 9.17
C THR A 240 -1.81 4.14 8.08
N ARG A 241 -2.98 4.15 7.45
CA ARG A 241 -3.22 3.35 6.24
C ARG A 241 -2.68 4.02 4.99
N ASP A 242 -2.81 5.35 4.93
CA ASP A 242 -2.36 6.17 3.81
C ASP A 242 -0.85 6.46 3.86
N GLY A 243 -0.34 6.95 2.73
CA GLY A 243 1.04 7.38 2.55
C GLY A 243 2.07 6.29 2.81
N THR A 244 2.92 6.50 3.81
CA THR A 244 4.06 5.63 4.12
C THR A 244 3.78 4.65 5.26
N ASN A 245 2.52 4.52 5.70
CA ASN A 245 2.14 3.73 6.87
C ASN A 245 2.88 4.18 8.15
N GLU A 246 2.78 5.47 8.51
CA GLU A 246 3.49 6.07 9.65
C GLU A 246 2.97 5.53 10.99
N TYR A 247 3.87 5.14 11.88
CA TYR A 247 3.56 4.70 13.24
C TYR A 247 2.96 5.82 14.11
N LEU A 248 1.85 5.55 14.79
CA LEU A 248 1.09 6.50 15.60
C LEU A 248 1.18 6.25 17.11
N GLY A 249 1.58 5.04 17.52
CA GLY A 249 1.64 4.62 18.92
C GLY A 249 1.09 3.22 19.15
N ASN A 250 1.21 2.75 20.39
CA ASN A 250 0.60 1.50 20.85
C ASN A 250 -0.51 1.76 21.87
N PHE A 251 -1.44 0.81 21.97
CA PHE A 251 -2.37 0.71 23.09
C PHE A 251 -2.34 -0.68 23.71
N VAL A 252 -2.86 -0.79 24.93
CA VAL A 252 -3.11 -2.07 25.63
C VAL A 252 -4.56 -2.09 26.09
N VAL A 253 -5.17 -3.26 26.17
CA VAL A 253 -6.56 -3.42 26.63
C VAL A 253 -6.57 -3.92 28.07
N GLY A 254 -6.89 -3.01 29.00
CA GLY A 254 -6.99 -3.32 30.42
C GLY A 254 -8.34 -3.92 30.82
N ALA A 255 -8.38 -4.50 32.02
CA ALA A 255 -9.59 -5.08 32.58
C ALA A 255 -10.71 -4.04 32.79
N ASN A 256 -11.97 -4.49 32.63
CA ASN A 256 -13.16 -3.68 32.83
C ASN A 256 -14.25 -4.48 33.57
N GLY A 257 -14.40 -4.21 34.87
CA GLY A 257 -15.37 -4.90 35.71
C GLY A 257 -14.98 -6.37 35.89
N ASP A 258 -15.85 -7.28 35.45
CA ASP A 258 -15.63 -8.73 35.51
C ASP A 258 -14.96 -9.29 34.24
N ILE A 259 -14.68 -8.44 33.25
CA ILE A 259 -13.90 -8.77 32.05
C ILE A 259 -12.45 -8.41 32.35
N ASP A 260 -11.57 -9.39 32.23
CA ASP A 260 -10.13 -9.23 32.38
C ASP A 260 -9.49 -8.50 31.17
N GLN A 261 -8.20 -8.24 31.30
CA GLN A 261 -7.38 -7.60 30.28
C GLN A 261 -7.10 -8.56 29.12
N VAL A 262 -6.51 -8.08 28.03
CA VAL A 262 -6.05 -8.94 26.93
C VAL A 262 -4.55 -9.18 27.05
N ASN A 263 -4.13 -10.44 26.99
CA ASN A 263 -2.72 -10.84 26.95
C ASN A 263 -2.51 -12.00 25.98
N GLU A 264 -1.26 -12.16 25.50
CA GLU A 264 -0.86 -13.29 24.64
C GLU A 264 -1.83 -13.44 23.45
N SER A 265 -2.19 -12.32 22.84
CA SER A 265 -3.15 -12.29 21.73
C SER A 265 -2.53 -12.92 20.49
N ASP A 266 -3.28 -13.76 19.77
CA ASP A 266 -2.94 -14.19 18.40
C ASP A 266 -3.63 -13.24 17.38
N GLY A 267 -4.92 -13.47 17.11
CA GLY A 267 -5.70 -12.75 16.09
C GLY A 267 -6.44 -11.50 16.59
N LEU A 268 -6.63 -10.54 15.69
CA LEU A 268 -7.53 -9.40 15.87
C LEU A 268 -8.34 -9.11 14.60
N ASP A 269 -9.46 -8.41 14.77
CA ASP A 269 -10.16 -7.81 13.65
C ASP A 269 -10.88 -6.51 14.06
N VAL A 270 -10.98 -5.55 13.15
CA VAL A 270 -11.65 -4.26 13.37
C VAL A 270 -12.66 -3.99 12.27
N ILE A 271 -13.84 -3.52 12.68
CA ILE A 271 -14.87 -3.03 11.77
C ILE A 271 -15.38 -1.70 12.27
N ASN A 272 -15.43 -0.69 11.39
CA ASN A 272 -15.91 0.65 11.70
C ASN A 272 -17.43 0.81 11.51
N VAL A 273 -18.12 -0.21 10.99
CA VAL A 273 -19.58 -0.20 10.77
C VAL A 273 -20.33 -0.16 12.11
N PRO A 274 -21.42 0.65 12.26
CA PRO A 274 -22.27 0.64 13.44
C PRO A 274 -22.92 -0.73 13.71
N LEU A 275 -22.58 -1.36 14.82
CA LEU A 275 -23.10 -2.67 15.25
C LEU A 275 -24.04 -2.51 16.46
N GLY A 276 -25.08 -1.70 16.26
CA GLY A 276 -26.10 -1.44 17.27
C GLY A 276 -25.65 -0.52 18.42
N PRO A 277 -26.43 -0.42 19.51
CA PRO A 277 -26.19 0.57 20.57
C PRO A 277 -24.90 0.35 21.38
N SER A 278 -24.39 -0.87 21.44
CA SER A 278 -23.15 -1.21 22.18
C SER A 278 -21.89 -0.80 21.42
N PHE A 279 -21.96 -0.78 20.09
CA PHE A 279 -20.83 -0.52 19.19
C PHE A 279 -21.25 0.46 18.07
N PRO A 280 -21.69 1.69 18.43
CA PRO A 280 -22.24 2.64 17.45
C PRO A 280 -21.20 3.17 16.47
N ASN A 281 -19.92 3.02 16.80
CA ASN A 281 -18.77 3.52 16.04
C ASN A 281 -17.83 2.40 15.57
N GLY A 282 -18.33 1.16 15.55
CA GLY A 282 -17.52 -0.02 15.26
C GLY A 282 -17.01 -0.76 16.49
N LEU A 283 -16.33 -1.86 16.21
CA LEU A 283 -15.88 -2.88 17.14
C LEU A 283 -14.46 -3.30 16.76
N LEU A 284 -13.59 -3.37 17.77
CA LEU A 284 -12.33 -4.12 17.73
C LEU A 284 -12.52 -5.42 18.50
N MET A 285 -12.26 -6.55 17.86
CA MET A 285 -12.28 -7.89 18.46
C MET A 285 -10.85 -8.39 18.59
N LEU A 286 -10.49 -8.86 19.79
CA LEU A 286 -9.14 -9.32 20.11
C LEU A 286 -9.22 -10.72 20.73
N GLN A 287 -8.37 -11.65 20.31
CA GLN A 287 -8.17 -12.90 21.03
C GLN A 287 -7.45 -12.62 22.36
N ASP A 288 -7.74 -13.41 23.39
CA ASP A 288 -7.06 -13.35 24.67
C ASP A 288 -6.57 -14.75 25.07
N GLY A 289 -5.26 -14.95 24.94
CA GLY A 289 -4.56 -16.17 25.30
C GLY A 289 -4.58 -16.42 26.81
N ALA A 290 -4.56 -15.37 27.64
CA ALA A 290 -4.40 -15.51 29.09
C ALA A 290 -5.70 -15.34 29.90
N ASN A 291 -6.86 -15.54 29.27
CA ASN A 291 -8.17 -15.29 29.86
C ASN A 291 -8.39 -15.96 31.23
N ASP A 292 -8.94 -15.18 32.17
CA ASP A 292 -9.28 -15.58 33.52
C ASP A 292 -10.67 -16.27 33.64
N PRO A 293 -10.83 -17.25 34.56
CA PRO A 293 -9.76 -17.90 35.31
C PRO A 293 -8.93 -18.81 34.38
N GLN A 294 -7.61 -18.67 34.47
CA GLN A 294 -6.70 -19.49 33.69
C GLN A 294 -6.87 -20.98 34.01
N ASN A 295 -6.85 -21.80 32.98
CA ASN A 295 -6.82 -23.26 33.03
C ASN A 295 -5.64 -23.78 32.18
N PRO A 296 -4.41 -23.67 32.70
CA PRO A 296 -3.22 -24.09 31.98
C PRO A 296 -3.23 -25.61 31.76
N VAL A 297 -3.04 -26.01 30.51
CA VAL A 297 -2.86 -27.38 30.03
C VAL A 297 -1.50 -27.48 29.34
N GLN A 298 -0.90 -28.66 29.38
CA GLN A 298 0.33 -28.91 28.61
C GLN A 298 -0.10 -29.24 27.18
N ASP A 299 0.37 -28.46 26.21
CA ASP A 299 0.27 -28.78 24.78
C ASP A 299 1.68 -28.85 24.19
N ASP A 300 2.03 -30.01 23.66
CA ASP A 300 3.40 -30.38 23.29
C ASP A 300 4.47 -29.88 24.29
N GLU A 301 5.26 -28.86 23.90
CA GLU A 301 6.35 -28.28 24.68
C GLU A 301 5.97 -26.99 25.45
N GLN A 302 4.73 -26.50 25.32
CA GLN A 302 4.26 -25.25 25.93
C GLN A 302 3.13 -25.47 26.94
N LEU A 303 2.98 -24.53 27.88
CA LEU A 303 1.85 -24.46 28.79
C LEU A 303 0.84 -23.49 28.18
N GLU A 304 -0.24 -24.00 27.62
CA GLU A 304 -1.29 -23.20 27.02
C GLU A 304 -2.48 -23.03 27.97
N ASN A 305 -3.16 -21.90 27.92
CA ASN A 305 -4.38 -21.68 28.67
C ASN A 305 -5.60 -22.05 27.82
N ASN A 306 -6.24 -23.19 28.06
CA ASN A 306 -7.42 -23.55 27.26
C ASN A 306 -8.71 -22.80 27.63
N SER A 307 -8.62 -21.80 28.53
CA SER A 307 -9.71 -20.86 28.82
C SER A 307 -9.72 -19.66 27.86
N THR A 308 -8.96 -19.66 26.76
CA THR A 308 -8.92 -18.53 25.81
C THR A 308 -10.30 -18.09 25.34
N ASN A 309 -10.44 -16.80 25.03
CA ASN A 309 -11.66 -16.26 24.43
C ASN A 309 -11.36 -15.03 23.57
N PHE A 310 -12.39 -14.23 23.30
CA PHE A 310 -12.27 -12.97 22.59
C PHE A 310 -12.87 -11.82 23.39
N LYS A 311 -12.23 -10.66 23.36
CA LYS A 311 -12.73 -9.41 23.95
C LYS A 311 -13.27 -8.47 22.88
N PHE A 312 -14.40 -7.86 23.17
CA PHE A 312 -15.05 -6.87 22.31
C PHE A 312 -14.83 -5.46 22.86
N VAL A 313 -14.11 -4.64 22.11
CA VAL A 313 -13.73 -3.28 22.50
C VAL A 313 -14.41 -2.28 21.56
N PRO A 314 -15.23 -1.34 22.08
CA PRO A 314 -15.76 -0.25 21.25
C PRO A 314 -14.63 0.58 20.66
N TRP A 315 -14.66 0.82 19.34
CA TRP A 315 -13.56 1.54 18.66
C TRP A 315 -13.30 2.93 19.25
N ASP A 316 -14.33 3.64 19.69
CA ASP A 316 -14.19 4.95 20.31
C ASP A 316 -13.39 4.91 21.62
N SER A 317 -13.35 3.77 22.32
CA SER A 317 -12.48 3.61 23.49
C SER A 317 -11.01 3.57 23.10
N VAL A 318 -10.67 2.88 22.00
CA VAL A 318 -9.31 2.82 21.47
C VAL A 318 -8.91 4.18 20.89
N ALA A 319 -9.76 4.74 20.02
CA ALA A 319 -9.47 5.99 19.33
C ALA A 319 -9.21 7.15 20.30
N ASN A 320 -9.98 7.24 21.39
CA ASN A 320 -9.83 8.30 22.39
C ASN A 320 -8.69 8.04 23.42
N ALA A 321 -8.04 6.88 23.40
CA ALA A 321 -6.91 6.58 24.28
C ALA A 321 -5.61 7.26 23.84
N PHE A 322 -5.50 7.62 22.56
CA PHE A 322 -4.32 8.29 22.01
C PHE A 322 -4.28 9.77 22.41
N PRO A 323 -3.09 10.36 22.66
CA PRO A 323 -2.94 11.79 22.96
C PRO A 323 -3.53 12.69 21.87
N ASN A 324 -3.34 12.28 20.61
CA ASN A 324 -4.07 12.79 19.46
C ASN A 324 -5.09 11.72 19.08
N PRO A 325 -6.39 11.92 19.37
CA PRO A 325 -7.38 10.88 19.13
C PRO A 325 -7.37 10.40 17.68
N LEU A 326 -7.47 9.08 17.51
CA LEU A 326 -7.64 8.48 16.20
C LEU A 326 -9.01 8.85 15.61
N GLN A 327 -9.14 8.74 14.30
CA GLN A 327 -10.38 9.02 13.61
C GLN A 327 -11.46 8.01 14.00
N ILE A 328 -12.69 8.51 14.06
CA ILE A 328 -13.90 7.71 14.23
C ILE A 328 -14.78 8.02 13.03
N ASP A 329 -14.80 7.11 12.07
CA ASP A 329 -15.56 7.20 10.83
C ASP A 329 -16.38 5.93 10.63
N PRO A 330 -17.64 5.91 11.05
CA PRO A 330 -18.50 4.75 10.89
C PRO A 330 -19.30 4.75 9.59
N THR A 331 -18.97 5.62 8.64
CA THR A 331 -19.84 5.89 7.48
C THR A 331 -19.17 5.78 6.13
N SER A 332 -17.85 5.94 6.04
CA SER A 332 -17.18 6.02 4.74
C SER A 332 -16.83 4.67 4.13
N PHE A 333 -16.83 3.59 4.91
CA PHE A 333 -16.53 2.24 4.44
C PHE A 333 -17.78 1.35 4.41
N ASP A 334 -17.96 0.63 3.31
CA ASP A 334 -18.93 -0.46 3.19
C ASP A 334 -18.17 -1.76 2.88
N PRO A 335 -18.07 -2.71 3.83
CA PRO A 335 -17.34 -3.96 3.61
C PRO A 335 -17.93 -4.84 2.51
N ARG A 336 -19.19 -4.60 2.11
CA ARG A 336 -19.84 -5.33 1.00
C ARG A 336 -19.60 -4.68 -0.36
N ASN A 337 -19.11 -3.45 -0.39
CA ASN A 337 -18.87 -2.69 -1.62
C ASN A 337 -17.71 -1.70 -1.41
N PRO A 338 -16.48 -2.19 -1.16
CA PRO A 338 -15.31 -1.33 -0.97
C PRO A 338 -15.13 -0.41 -2.19
N GLN A 339 -14.76 0.85 -1.96
CA GLN A 339 -14.52 1.83 -3.02
C GLN A 339 -13.02 1.87 -3.32
N VAL A 340 -12.62 1.96 -4.59
CA VAL A 340 -11.20 1.97 -4.94
C VAL A 340 -10.58 3.35 -4.72
N PHE A 341 -9.38 3.41 -4.10
CA PHE A 341 -8.60 4.64 -3.86
C PHE A 341 -7.12 4.48 -4.27
N SER A 342 -6.88 3.89 -5.42
CA SER A 342 -5.58 3.42 -5.88
C SER A 342 -4.66 4.48 -6.50
N LEU A 343 -5.18 5.66 -6.85
CA LEU A 343 -4.36 6.78 -7.33
C LEU A 343 -3.65 7.51 -6.18
N VAL A 344 -2.88 6.78 -5.38
CA VAL A 344 -2.36 7.18 -4.05
C VAL A 344 -1.38 8.37 -4.03
N ASN A 345 -0.75 8.71 -5.15
CA ASN A 345 0.06 9.93 -5.30
C ASN A 345 -0.63 11.00 -6.17
N GLY A 346 -1.90 10.78 -6.50
CA GLY A 346 -2.69 11.63 -7.37
C GLY A 346 -2.25 11.57 -8.83
N VAL A 347 -2.54 12.66 -9.53
CA VAL A 347 -2.30 12.83 -10.95
C VAL A 347 -1.55 14.14 -11.19
N GLY A 348 -0.78 14.22 -12.27
CA GLY A 348 0.09 15.36 -12.52
C GLY A 348 0.15 15.78 -13.98
N SER A 349 0.52 17.05 -14.18
CA SER A 349 0.91 17.58 -15.49
C SER A 349 2.26 18.27 -15.40
N GLY A 350 3.02 18.24 -16.48
CA GLY A 350 4.32 18.90 -16.55
C GLY A 350 4.86 19.00 -17.96
N ASP A 351 6.02 19.64 -18.08
CA ASP A 351 6.70 19.88 -19.35
C ASP A 351 5.83 20.52 -20.47
N VAL A 352 4.80 21.26 -20.05
CA VAL A 352 3.81 21.86 -20.95
C VAL A 352 4.46 22.85 -21.92
N SER A 353 4.22 22.66 -23.22
CA SER A 353 4.64 23.57 -24.29
C SER A 353 3.44 24.41 -24.78
N GLN A 354 3.56 24.94 -26.00
CA GLN A 354 2.46 25.61 -26.70
C GLN A 354 1.42 24.62 -27.24
N ASP A 355 1.82 23.37 -27.38
CA ASP A 355 1.08 22.37 -28.15
C ASP A 355 1.21 20.96 -27.55
N ALA A 356 1.83 20.81 -26.37
CA ALA A 356 2.07 19.51 -25.76
C ALA A 356 2.06 19.57 -24.23
N VAL A 357 1.86 18.39 -23.61
CA VAL A 357 1.91 18.15 -22.16
C VAL A 357 2.37 16.72 -21.87
N VAL A 358 3.05 16.53 -20.74
CA VAL A 358 3.19 15.22 -20.09
C VAL A 358 2.11 15.09 -19.04
N LEU A 359 1.27 14.07 -19.13
CA LEU A 359 0.38 13.66 -18.05
C LEU A 359 0.96 12.45 -17.32
N TRP A 360 0.68 12.37 -16.02
CA TRP A 360 1.32 11.44 -15.09
C TRP A 360 0.32 10.93 -14.06
N ALA A 361 0.44 9.67 -13.65
CA ALA A 361 -0.30 9.09 -12.53
C ALA A 361 0.43 7.86 -11.97
N ARG A 362 0.19 7.55 -10.69
CA ARG A 362 0.63 6.29 -10.06
C ARG A 362 -0.61 5.56 -9.54
N SER A 363 -0.76 4.29 -9.92
CA SER A 363 -1.80 3.39 -9.40
C SER A 363 -1.16 2.25 -8.60
N THR A 364 -1.88 1.73 -7.62
CA THR A 364 -1.54 0.50 -6.90
C THR A 364 -2.04 -0.78 -7.60
N PHE A 365 -2.72 -0.64 -8.74
CA PHE A 365 -3.18 -1.76 -9.56
C PHE A 365 -2.39 -1.85 -10.87
N LEU A 366 -2.07 -3.08 -11.27
CA LEU A 366 -1.51 -3.36 -12.58
C LEU A 366 -2.58 -3.20 -13.67
N GLY A 367 -2.14 -2.87 -14.88
CA GLY A 367 -3.01 -2.74 -16.05
C GLY A 367 -3.07 -1.33 -16.62
N ASP A 368 -4.05 -1.11 -17.50
CA ASP A 368 -4.13 0.12 -18.29
C ASP A 368 -4.66 1.30 -17.47
N VAL A 369 -3.92 2.41 -17.53
CA VAL A 369 -4.33 3.73 -17.06
C VAL A 369 -4.68 4.59 -18.26
N THR A 370 -5.91 5.08 -18.28
CA THR A 370 -6.46 5.89 -19.37
C THR A 370 -6.44 7.36 -18.99
N PHE A 371 -5.92 8.20 -19.89
CA PHE A 371 -5.84 9.65 -19.77
C PHE A 371 -6.74 10.29 -20.83
N GLU A 372 -7.82 10.93 -20.42
CA GLU A 372 -8.72 11.69 -21.30
C GLU A 372 -8.53 13.19 -21.05
N TYR A 373 -8.55 14.01 -22.11
CA TYR A 373 -8.46 15.46 -21.95
C TYR A 373 -9.55 16.20 -22.73
N ALA A 374 -9.96 17.34 -22.18
CA ALA A 374 -11.01 18.20 -22.70
C ALA A 374 -10.76 19.66 -22.33
N THR A 375 -11.56 20.59 -22.86
CA THR A 375 -11.61 22.00 -22.45
C THR A 375 -12.80 22.30 -21.53
N ASP A 376 -13.59 21.28 -21.19
CA ASP A 376 -14.79 21.36 -20.35
C ASP A 376 -14.71 20.32 -19.23
N SER A 377 -14.85 20.76 -17.98
CA SER A 377 -14.76 19.92 -16.78
C SER A 377 -15.87 18.88 -16.65
N SER A 378 -16.94 18.97 -17.44
CA SER A 378 -17.95 17.91 -17.50
C SER A 378 -17.54 16.72 -18.40
N PHE A 379 -16.43 16.85 -19.14
CA PHE A 379 -15.98 15.88 -20.14
C PHE A 379 -17.09 15.52 -21.16
N SER A 380 -17.98 16.47 -21.46
CA SER A 380 -19.08 16.29 -22.42
C SER A 380 -18.59 16.03 -23.86
N ALA A 381 -17.40 16.54 -24.18
CA ALA A 381 -16.68 16.27 -25.42
C ALA A 381 -15.19 16.04 -25.12
N ILE A 382 -14.77 14.77 -25.17
CA ILE A 382 -13.36 14.38 -25.04
C ILE A 382 -12.63 14.78 -26.33
N LEU A 383 -11.53 15.52 -26.19
CA LEU A 383 -10.71 15.96 -27.32
C LEU A 383 -9.69 14.90 -27.74
N GLY A 384 -9.23 14.09 -26.79
CA GLY A 384 -8.41 12.92 -27.07
C GLY A 384 -8.23 12.03 -25.84
N THR A 385 -7.68 10.86 -26.11
CA THR A 385 -7.40 9.81 -25.12
C THR A 385 -6.00 9.26 -25.38
N ALA A 386 -5.27 8.99 -24.31
CA ALA A 386 -4.01 8.25 -24.31
C ALA A 386 -4.04 7.18 -23.22
N THR A 387 -3.23 6.14 -23.35
CA THR A 387 -3.17 5.03 -22.39
C THR A 387 -1.71 4.68 -22.12
N ALA A 388 -1.41 4.33 -20.88
CA ALA A 388 -0.16 3.71 -20.47
C ALA A 388 -0.46 2.54 -19.54
N THR A 389 0.37 1.51 -19.54
CA THR A 389 0.14 0.29 -18.74
C THR A 389 1.07 0.30 -17.53
N VAL A 390 0.50 0.13 -16.33
CA VAL A 390 1.23 -0.09 -15.09
C VAL A 390 1.66 -1.55 -15.04
N THR A 391 2.96 -1.80 -14.97
CA THR A 391 3.55 -3.15 -14.84
C THR A 391 4.27 -3.36 -13.52
N ASP A 392 4.40 -2.30 -12.72
CA ASP A 392 5.00 -2.27 -11.39
C ASP A 392 4.24 -1.22 -10.59
N ILE A 393 3.61 -1.63 -9.49
CA ILE A 393 2.77 -0.76 -8.64
C ILE A 393 3.59 0.34 -7.94
N ASN A 394 4.91 0.23 -7.93
CA ASN A 394 5.84 1.24 -7.43
C ASN A 394 6.36 2.18 -8.52
N GLN A 395 5.96 1.99 -9.77
CA GLN A 395 6.34 2.81 -10.90
C GLN A 395 5.14 3.60 -11.44
N PRO A 396 5.15 4.94 -11.36
CA PRO A 396 4.18 5.78 -12.06
C PRO A 396 4.26 5.64 -13.59
N VAL A 397 3.15 5.91 -14.26
CA VAL A 397 3.05 5.93 -15.73
C VAL A 397 2.86 7.34 -16.27
N LYS A 398 3.33 7.55 -17.51
CA LYS A 398 3.31 8.85 -18.19
C LYS A 398 2.82 8.71 -19.63
N VAL A 399 2.13 9.74 -20.12
CA VAL A 399 1.79 9.89 -21.54
C VAL A 399 2.18 11.28 -22.04
N ASP A 400 2.76 11.32 -23.25
CA ASP A 400 2.99 12.56 -23.99
C ASP A 400 1.77 12.84 -24.89
N ILE A 401 1.19 14.03 -24.76
CA ILE A 401 0.11 14.51 -25.61
C ILE A 401 0.64 15.70 -26.40
N ASP A 402 0.53 15.62 -27.74
CA ASP A 402 0.92 16.68 -28.68
C ASP A 402 -0.29 17.21 -29.46
N GLY A 403 -0.10 18.28 -30.23
CA GLY A 403 -1.11 18.85 -31.13
C GLY A 403 -2.18 19.69 -30.43
N LEU A 404 -1.91 20.15 -29.21
CA LEU A 404 -2.80 21.02 -28.44
C LEU A 404 -2.82 22.45 -28.98
N GLU A 405 -3.88 23.18 -28.68
CA GLU A 405 -4.01 24.59 -29.01
C GLU A 405 -3.22 25.44 -28.01
N ALA A 406 -2.48 26.44 -28.49
CA ALA A 406 -1.71 27.34 -27.66
C ALA A 406 -2.60 28.27 -26.82
N GLY A 407 -2.13 28.64 -25.62
CA GLY A 407 -2.84 29.54 -24.70
C GLY A 407 -4.19 29.01 -24.23
N THR A 408 -4.36 27.69 -24.16
CA THR A 408 -5.63 27.01 -23.88
C THR A 408 -5.55 26.27 -22.55
N GLU A 409 -6.59 26.44 -21.73
CA GLU A 409 -6.78 25.65 -20.52
C GLU A 409 -7.43 24.31 -20.88
N TYR A 410 -6.84 23.23 -20.37
CA TYR A 410 -7.35 21.88 -20.50
C TYR A 410 -7.59 21.30 -19.11
N VAL A 411 -8.62 20.47 -19.04
CA VAL A 411 -8.84 19.53 -17.95
C VAL A 411 -8.50 18.13 -18.45
N TYR A 412 -8.03 17.27 -17.55
CA TYR A 412 -7.81 15.87 -17.86
C TYR A 412 -8.39 14.99 -16.76
N ARG A 413 -8.79 13.78 -17.15
CA ARG A 413 -9.28 12.71 -16.28
C ARG A 413 -8.39 11.50 -16.46
N VAL A 414 -7.94 10.93 -15.36
CA VAL A 414 -7.20 9.68 -15.32
C VAL A 414 -8.10 8.63 -14.70
N THR A 415 -8.20 7.46 -15.32
CA THR A 415 -8.89 6.30 -14.76
C THR A 415 -7.97 5.09 -14.84
N ASP A 416 -7.77 4.40 -13.72
CA ASP A 416 -6.90 3.22 -13.66
C ASP A 416 -7.64 1.91 -13.93
N ALA A 417 -6.92 0.78 -13.86
CA ALA A 417 -7.46 -0.54 -14.16
C ALA A 417 -8.53 -1.01 -13.16
N ALA A 418 -8.49 -0.52 -11.92
CA ALA A 418 -9.49 -0.81 -10.89
C ALA A 418 -10.68 0.16 -10.95
N GLY A 419 -10.62 1.19 -11.80
CA GLY A 419 -11.68 2.15 -12.03
C GLY A 419 -11.61 3.40 -11.15
N ASP A 420 -10.57 3.55 -10.31
CA ASP A 420 -10.35 4.79 -9.58
C ASP A 420 -10.09 5.93 -10.58
N THR A 421 -10.61 7.10 -10.27
CA THR A 421 -10.64 8.23 -11.20
C THR A 421 -10.26 9.53 -10.51
N GLU A 422 -9.31 10.25 -11.10
CA GLU A 422 -8.90 11.58 -10.66
C GLU A 422 -8.85 12.58 -11.81
N THR A 423 -9.09 13.85 -11.51
CA THR A 423 -9.11 14.92 -12.53
C THR A 423 -8.14 16.04 -12.21
N GLY A 424 -7.34 16.47 -13.19
CA GLY A 424 -6.47 17.64 -13.05
C GLY A 424 -6.68 18.66 -14.16
N ARG A 425 -5.84 19.70 -14.18
CA ARG A 425 -5.84 20.74 -15.22
C ARG A 425 -4.44 21.20 -15.58
N PHE A 426 -4.30 21.78 -16.77
CA PHE A 426 -3.09 22.47 -17.21
C PHE A 426 -3.42 23.57 -18.22
N VAL A 427 -2.46 24.47 -18.48
CA VAL A 427 -2.62 25.56 -19.46
C VAL A 427 -1.42 25.56 -20.41
N THR A 428 -1.66 25.41 -21.71
CA THR A 428 -0.61 25.50 -22.73
C THR A 428 -0.07 26.92 -22.84
N ALA A 429 1.21 27.05 -23.19
CA ALA A 429 1.84 28.34 -23.37
C ALA A 429 1.19 29.12 -24.54
N ALA A 430 1.17 30.46 -24.44
CA ALA A 430 0.69 31.33 -25.52
C ALA A 430 1.49 31.12 -26.82
N SER A 431 0.89 31.50 -27.96
CA SER A 431 1.52 31.41 -29.28
C SER A 431 2.87 32.14 -29.34
N LEU A 432 3.77 31.70 -30.23
CA LEU A 432 5.07 32.36 -30.37
C LEU A 432 4.92 33.83 -30.74
N GLY A 433 5.59 34.71 -30.00
CA GLY A 433 5.53 36.15 -30.21
C GLY A 433 4.36 36.86 -29.52
N GLU A 434 3.51 36.13 -28.80
CA GLU A 434 2.43 36.72 -27.99
C GLU A 434 2.84 36.86 -26.52
N SER A 435 2.42 37.96 -25.89
CA SER A 435 2.65 38.25 -24.48
C SER A 435 1.31 38.45 -23.77
N THR A 436 0.85 37.43 -23.05
CA THR A 436 -0.45 37.42 -22.35
C THR A 436 -0.34 37.72 -20.85
N GLY A 437 0.88 37.97 -20.35
CA GLY A 437 1.19 37.97 -18.91
C GLY A 437 1.57 36.58 -18.43
N LEU A 438 2.31 36.50 -17.32
CA LEU A 438 2.78 35.25 -16.74
C LEU A 438 2.84 35.37 -15.22
N THR A 439 2.23 34.40 -14.52
CA THR A 439 2.33 34.22 -13.07
C THR A 439 2.81 32.81 -12.79
N PHE A 440 4.02 32.66 -12.25
CA PHE A 440 4.60 31.34 -11.99
C PHE A 440 5.23 31.27 -10.61
N GLY A 441 5.32 30.05 -10.07
CA GLY A 441 6.02 29.75 -8.82
C GLY A 441 7.44 29.29 -9.07
N ILE A 442 8.32 29.52 -8.10
CA ILE A 442 9.66 28.92 -8.03
C ILE A 442 9.80 28.32 -6.63
N ALA A 443 10.25 27.08 -6.56
CA ALA A 443 10.58 26.40 -5.31
C ALA A 443 11.91 25.62 -5.45
N GLY A 444 12.64 25.51 -4.35
CA GLY A 444 13.75 24.58 -4.13
C GLY A 444 13.49 23.82 -2.83
N ASP A 445 14.36 22.89 -2.47
CA ASP A 445 14.53 22.40 -1.09
C ASP A 445 13.22 21.93 -0.42
N TRP A 446 12.69 20.78 -0.84
CA TRP A 446 11.57 20.14 -0.13
C TRP A 446 12.12 19.25 0.98
N GLN A 447 12.86 19.89 1.89
CA GLN A 447 13.56 19.22 2.97
C GLN A 447 12.61 18.53 3.93
N GLN A 448 13.00 17.32 4.37
CA GLN A 448 12.21 16.40 5.20
C GLN A 448 11.07 15.73 4.42
N ALA A 449 10.26 14.93 5.11
CA ALA A 449 9.00 14.38 4.58
C ALA A 449 7.86 15.44 4.62
N PRO A 450 6.73 15.25 3.89
CA PRO A 450 5.55 16.13 3.94
C PRO A 450 5.08 16.44 5.37
N PRO A 451 4.21 17.46 5.61
CA PRO A 451 3.07 17.85 4.77
C PRO A 451 3.19 19.15 3.94
N TYR A 452 4.37 19.76 3.85
CA TYR A 452 4.66 21.03 3.14
C TYR A 452 3.47 22.03 2.98
N PRO A 453 2.93 22.61 4.07
CA PRO A 453 1.71 23.43 4.01
C PRO A 453 1.79 24.64 3.06
N ILE A 454 3.02 25.10 2.75
CA ILE A 454 3.25 26.18 1.79
C ILE A 454 2.82 25.80 0.36
N LEU A 455 2.88 24.52 -0.01
CA LEU A 455 2.50 24.04 -1.33
C LEU A 455 0.97 24.07 -1.53
N THR A 456 0.17 23.89 -0.48
CA THR A 456 -1.28 24.13 -0.51
C THR A 456 -1.57 25.57 -0.94
N SER A 457 -0.84 26.54 -0.37
CA SER A 457 -0.98 27.94 -0.77
C SER A 457 -0.52 28.19 -2.21
N ALA A 458 0.41 27.41 -2.76
CA ALA A 458 0.84 27.53 -4.15
C ALA A 458 -0.24 27.00 -5.12
N ALA A 459 -0.86 25.86 -4.80
CA ALA A 459 -1.95 25.27 -5.60
C ALA A 459 -3.15 26.23 -5.75
N GLU A 460 -3.44 27.04 -4.72
CA GLU A 460 -4.54 28.01 -4.71
C GLU A 460 -4.25 29.31 -5.50
N ARG A 461 -3.01 29.51 -5.99
CA ARG A 461 -2.57 30.80 -6.58
C ARG A 461 -2.84 30.93 -8.08
N ASN A 462 -3.46 29.92 -8.69
CA ASN A 462 -3.71 29.87 -10.14
C ASN A 462 -2.44 30.17 -10.94
N LEU A 463 -1.35 29.50 -10.58
CA LEU A 463 -0.08 29.64 -11.29
C LEU A 463 -0.20 29.06 -12.69
N ASP A 464 0.44 29.70 -13.66
CA ASP A 464 0.61 29.20 -15.02
C ASP A 464 1.43 27.91 -15.04
N PHE A 465 2.42 27.83 -14.15
CA PHE A 465 3.27 26.67 -13.88
C PHE A 465 4.12 26.93 -12.61
N LEU A 466 4.79 25.89 -12.12
CA LEU A 466 5.79 25.98 -11.07
C LEU A 466 7.13 25.40 -11.55
N VAL A 467 8.22 26.09 -11.24
CA VAL A 467 9.59 25.62 -11.46
C VAL A 467 10.15 25.08 -10.15
N LYS A 468 10.55 23.81 -10.13
CA LYS A 468 11.18 23.13 -9.01
C LYS A 468 12.68 22.93 -9.31
N LEU A 469 13.51 23.64 -8.57
CA LEU A 469 14.95 23.81 -8.83
C LEU A 469 15.85 22.71 -8.24
N GLY A 470 15.34 21.50 -8.04
CA GLY A 470 16.04 20.40 -7.35
C GLY A 470 15.62 20.23 -5.91
N ASP A 471 16.20 19.23 -5.23
CA ASP A 471 15.85 18.79 -3.88
C ASP A 471 14.36 18.47 -3.74
N THR A 472 13.84 17.74 -4.72
CA THR A 472 12.49 17.19 -4.75
C THR A 472 12.31 16.11 -3.71
N ILE A 473 13.38 15.43 -3.34
CA ILE A 473 13.49 14.50 -2.21
C ILE A 473 14.81 14.77 -1.48
N TYR A 474 14.96 14.15 -0.31
CA TYR A 474 16.25 13.99 0.37
C TYR A 474 16.52 12.49 0.52
N ALA A 475 17.29 11.95 -0.41
CA ALA A 475 17.64 10.52 -0.47
C ALA A 475 18.61 10.10 0.64
N ASP A 476 19.29 11.05 1.24
CA ASP A 476 20.39 10.93 2.20
C ASP A 476 19.99 11.31 3.63
N LEU A 477 18.69 11.21 3.92
CA LEU A 477 18.11 11.33 5.25
C LEU A 477 17.18 10.16 5.51
N GLU A 478 17.08 9.72 6.76
CA GLU A 478 16.04 8.77 7.16
C GLU A 478 14.67 9.48 7.20
N THR A 479 13.64 8.85 6.64
CA THR A 479 12.25 9.32 6.67
C THR A 479 11.29 8.16 6.92
N PRO A 480 10.01 8.42 7.27
CA PRO A 480 9.00 7.37 7.43
C PRO A 480 8.90 6.39 6.24
N ALA A 481 9.15 6.82 5.00
CA ALA A 481 9.13 5.94 3.83
C ALA A 481 10.27 4.92 3.75
N THR A 482 11.38 5.15 4.44
CA THR A 482 12.55 4.27 4.43
C THR A 482 13.11 4.11 5.85
N PRO A 483 12.35 3.48 6.76
CA PRO A 483 12.75 3.32 8.15
C PRO A 483 14.07 2.54 8.26
N GLY A 484 15.01 3.05 9.03
CA GLY A 484 16.34 2.44 9.21
C GLY A 484 17.34 2.76 8.09
N VAL A 485 16.91 3.47 7.06
CA VAL A 485 17.74 3.79 5.89
C VAL A 485 18.06 5.28 5.89
N SER A 486 19.29 5.63 6.28
CA SER A 486 19.78 7.01 6.25
C SER A 486 20.31 7.44 4.88
N GLN A 487 20.48 6.51 3.94
CA GLN A 487 20.85 6.78 2.55
C GLN A 487 20.18 5.76 1.66
N ALA A 488 19.32 6.22 0.74
CA ALA A 488 18.76 5.41 -0.32
C ALA A 488 19.88 4.97 -1.28
N ARG A 489 19.87 3.68 -1.64
CA ARG A 489 20.90 3.01 -2.43
C ARG A 489 20.32 2.18 -3.57
N THR A 490 19.09 1.69 -3.41
CA THR A 490 18.40 0.90 -4.44
C THR A 490 17.29 1.71 -5.09
N LEU A 491 16.90 1.32 -6.31
CA LEU A 491 15.79 1.93 -7.03
C LEU A 491 14.51 2.00 -6.18
N GLU A 492 14.20 0.94 -5.43
CA GLU A 492 13.02 0.88 -4.57
C GLU A 492 13.07 1.92 -3.45
N GLN A 493 14.24 2.14 -2.84
CA GLN A 493 14.43 3.15 -1.81
C GLN A 493 14.28 4.57 -2.39
N PHE A 494 14.84 4.84 -3.58
CA PHE A 494 14.64 6.12 -4.25
C PHE A 494 13.17 6.35 -4.64
N ARG A 495 12.48 5.33 -5.15
CA ARG A 495 11.04 5.38 -5.46
C ARG A 495 10.21 5.65 -4.20
N ALA A 496 10.53 5.00 -3.08
CA ALA A 496 9.86 5.22 -1.81
C ALA A 496 9.96 6.68 -1.35
N LYS A 497 11.15 7.30 -1.47
CA LYS A 497 11.36 8.73 -1.17
C LYS A 497 10.53 9.65 -2.06
N HIS A 498 10.47 9.38 -3.36
CA HIS A 498 9.65 10.18 -4.27
C HIS A 498 8.15 10.01 -4.01
N SER A 499 7.70 8.77 -3.73
CA SER A 499 6.31 8.50 -3.34
C SER A 499 5.93 9.22 -2.06
N GLU A 500 6.82 9.26 -1.06
CA GLU A 500 6.60 9.96 0.20
C GLU A 500 6.25 11.42 -0.02
N VAL A 501 7.04 12.14 -0.82
CA VAL A 501 6.86 13.58 -1.08
C VAL A 501 5.51 13.91 -1.72
N LEU A 502 4.94 12.98 -2.48
CA LEU A 502 3.63 13.09 -3.11
C LEU A 502 2.49 12.55 -2.24
N SER A 503 2.80 11.82 -1.18
CA SER A 503 1.81 11.15 -0.34
C SER A 503 1.12 12.12 0.63
N PRO A 504 -0.15 11.86 0.99
CA PRO A 504 -0.80 12.56 2.08
C PRO A 504 -0.04 12.35 3.40
N ARG A 505 0.03 13.40 4.22
CA ARG A 505 0.52 13.30 5.60
C ARG A 505 -0.20 14.30 6.48
N LEU A 506 -0.61 13.88 7.69
CA LEU A 506 -1.36 14.71 8.63
C LEU A 506 -2.62 15.35 8.01
N GLY A 507 -3.29 14.62 7.12
CA GLY A 507 -4.50 15.07 6.41
C GLY A 507 -4.26 16.09 5.31
N LEU A 508 -3.02 16.25 4.83
CA LEU A 508 -2.65 17.19 3.76
C LEU A 508 -1.97 16.47 2.60
N SER A 509 -2.51 16.64 1.39
CA SER A 509 -1.98 16.12 0.12
C SER A 509 -1.31 17.22 -0.71
N ALA A 510 -0.56 18.11 -0.05
CA ALA A 510 -0.18 19.42 -0.59
C ALA A 510 0.59 19.35 -1.93
N THR A 511 1.49 18.38 -2.09
CA THR A 511 2.27 18.21 -3.33
C THR A 511 1.43 17.60 -4.45
N ALA A 512 0.64 16.56 -4.16
CA ALA A 512 -0.27 15.95 -5.13
C ALA A 512 -1.31 16.96 -5.65
N ASP A 513 -1.89 17.78 -4.76
CA ASP A 513 -2.83 18.84 -5.12
C ASP A 513 -2.18 19.91 -6.02
N LEU A 514 -0.90 20.23 -5.77
CA LEU A 514 -0.12 21.12 -6.63
C LEU A 514 0.07 20.51 -8.03
N TYR A 515 0.48 19.25 -8.13
CA TYR A 515 0.72 18.55 -9.41
C TYR A 515 -0.55 18.42 -10.24
N LYS A 516 -1.68 18.20 -9.58
CA LYS A 516 -3.03 18.10 -10.15
C LYS A 516 -3.51 19.41 -10.78
N THR A 517 -3.08 20.55 -10.23
CA THR A 517 -3.64 21.88 -10.56
C THR A 517 -2.67 22.81 -11.29
N THR A 518 -1.37 22.53 -11.21
CA THR A 518 -0.31 23.39 -11.71
C THR A 518 0.74 22.54 -12.41
N SER A 519 1.05 22.85 -13.66
CA SER A 519 2.07 22.12 -14.40
C SER A 519 3.47 22.35 -13.81
N ILE A 520 4.20 21.26 -13.64
CA ILE A 520 5.52 21.26 -13.00
C ILE A 520 6.62 21.22 -14.06
N PHE A 521 7.64 22.05 -13.84
CA PHE A 521 8.94 21.97 -14.51
C PHE A 521 9.99 21.69 -13.44
N ALA A 522 10.58 20.50 -13.43
CA ALA A 522 11.53 20.09 -12.42
C ALA A 522 12.93 19.88 -13.01
N THR A 523 13.95 20.11 -12.19
CA THR A 523 15.33 19.60 -12.35
C THR A 523 15.72 18.83 -11.11
N ILE A 524 16.79 18.04 -11.21
CA ILE A 524 17.55 17.55 -10.05
C ILE A 524 18.49 18.65 -9.53
N ASP A 525 18.86 18.54 -8.26
CA ASP A 525 20.09 19.05 -7.64
C ASP A 525 20.84 17.84 -7.02
N ASP A 526 21.40 17.96 -5.82
CA ASP A 526 22.24 16.95 -5.20
C ASP A 526 21.45 15.93 -4.35
N HIS A 527 20.49 16.38 -3.55
CA HIS A 527 19.75 15.54 -2.61
C HIS A 527 18.78 14.54 -3.25
N GLU A 528 18.54 14.59 -4.56
CA GLU A 528 17.97 13.47 -5.31
C GLU A 528 18.82 12.19 -5.22
N ILE A 529 20.12 12.32 -4.94
CA ILE A 529 21.08 11.22 -4.90
C ILE A 529 21.79 11.21 -3.54
N VAL A 530 22.63 12.22 -3.29
CA VAL A 530 23.40 12.42 -2.06
C VAL A 530 23.97 13.84 -2.07
N ASP A 531 23.96 14.49 -0.90
CA ASP A 531 24.53 15.82 -0.68
C ASP A 531 25.86 16.05 -1.42
N ASN A 532 25.96 17.20 -2.10
CA ASN A 532 27.15 17.72 -2.79
C ASN A 532 27.77 16.81 -3.86
N PHE A 533 27.06 15.79 -4.39
CA PHE A 533 27.67 14.88 -5.37
C PHE A 533 28.16 15.62 -6.63
N ALA A 534 29.22 15.10 -7.24
CA ALA A 534 29.80 15.61 -8.48
C ALA A 534 29.80 14.52 -9.55
N GLY A 535 28.78 14.52 -10.43
CA GLY A 535 28.57 13.46 -11.42
C GLY A 535 29.75 13.22 -12.38
N GLY A 536 30.58 14.25 -12.63
CA GLY A 536 31.77 14.15 -13.48
C GLY A 536 33.08 13.80 -12.74
N ALA A 537 33.04 13.60 -11.42
CA ALA A 537 34.17 13.10 -10.65
C ALA A 537 34.24 11.56 -10.71
N ALA A 538 35.40 10.99 -10.41
CA ALA A 538 35.53 9.55 -10.23
C ALA A 538 34.85 9.09 -8.93
N PRO A 539 34.33 7.85 -8.86
CA PRO A 539 33.90 7.25 -7.59
C PRO A 539 34.99 7.36 -6.51
N GLY A 540 34.63 7.84 -5.31
CA GLY A 540 35.56 8.16 -4.21
C GLY A 540 36.24 9.53 -4.28
N GLU A 541 36.09 10.29 -5.37
CA GLU A 541 36.50 11.70 -5.47
C GLU A 541 35.32 12.69 -5.37
N SER A 542 34.09 12.21 -5.60
CA SER A 542 32.87 12.95 -5.29
C SER A 542 32.56 12.87 -3.80
N PRO A 543 32.02 13.94 -3.18
CA PRO A 543 31.27 13.79 -1.94
C PRO A 543 30.20 12.71 -2.11
N ASP A 544 30.11 11.82 -1.13
CA ASP A 544 29.17 10.70 -1.07
C ASP A 544 28.70 10.43 0.37
N ALA A 545 28.78 11.47 1.22
CA ALA A 545 28.36 11.45 2.62
C ALA A 545 27.56 12.73 2.95
N PRO A 546 26.39 12.61 3.60
CA PRO A 546 25.55 13.77 3.95
C PRO A 546 26.17 14.69 5.00
N ASP A 547 25.86 16.00 4.92
CA ASP A 547 26.30 17.05 5.86
C ASP A 547 25.86 16.77 7.33
N ILE A 548 24.81 15.95 7.55
CA ILE A 548 24.26 15.64 8.88
C ILE A 548 23.73 14.18 8.95
N GLY A 549 24.45 13.25 9.61
CA GLY A 549 23.90 11.94 10.03
C GLY A 549 24.31 10.70 9.23
N SER A 550 25.47 10.72 8.58
CA SER A 550 25.90 9.73 7.58
C SER A 550 25.91 8.25 7.97
N SER A 551 25.54 7.42 6.99
CA SER A 551 26.02 6.04 6.81
C SER A 551 27.55 6.09 6.54
N PRO A 552 28.36 5.24 7.19
CA PRO A 552 29.81 5.23 6.97
C PRO A 552 30.21 4.63 5.61
N ASP A 553 29.27 4.05 4.87
CA ASP A 553 29.54 3.30 3.66
C ASP A 553 29.42 4.20 2.42
N PRO A 554 30.39 4.18 1.49
CA PRO A 554 30.33 4.98 0.27
C PRO A 554 29.11 4.62 -0.59
N LEU A 555 28.49 5.60 -1.25
CA LEU A 555 27.37 5.36 -2.18
C LEU A 555 27.85 4.87 -3.55
N PHE A 556 28.94 5.47 -4.05
CA PHE A 556 29.46 5.22 -5.39
C PHE A 556 30.58 4.18 -5.34
N THR A 557 30.22 2.90 -5.47
CA THR A 557 31.17 1.78 -5.31
C THR A 557 31.57 1.08 -6.61
N ASP A 558 30.92 1.39 -7.72
CA ASP A 558 31.19 0.75 -9.01
C ASP A 558 32.56 1.13 -9.58
N ASP A 559 33.25 0.16 -10.21
CA ASP A 559 34.52 0.39 -10.92
C ASP A 559 34.28 1.00 -12.31
N VAL A 560 33.82 2.26 -12.31
CA VAL A 560 33.51 3.06 -13.50
C VAL A 560 34.24 4.42 -13.46
N PRO A 561 34.47 5.07 -14.62
CA PRO A 561 35.23 6.32 -14.67
C PRO A 561 34.59 7.50 -13.95
N PHE A 562 33.24 7.56 -13.90
CA PHE A 562 32.50 8.71 -13.40
C PHE A 562 31.31 8.30 -12.55
N VAL A 563 30.97 9.13 -11.55
CA VAL A 563 29.80 8.93 -10.67
C VAL A 563 28.50 8.75 -11.47
N ASN A 564 28.32 9.50 -12.54
CA ASN A 564 27.12 9.39 -13.39
C ASN A 564 27.01 8.08 -14.18
N GLU A 565 28.02 7.20 -14.11
CA GLU A 565 27.99 5.85 -14.68
C GLU A 565 27.70 4.76 -13.63
N THR A 566 27.66 5.11 -12.35
CA THR A 566 27.37 4.19 -11.23
C THR A 566 25.91 3.72 -11.24
N GLN A 567 25.64 2.56 -10.64
CA GLN A 567 24.28 2.04 -10.54
C GLN A 567 23.41 2.92 -9.63
N ALA A 568 23.94 3.36 -8.49
CA ALA A 568 23.21 4.25 -7.57
C ALA A 568 22.75 5.56 -8.25
N TYR A 569 23.61 6.18 -9.07
CA TYR A 569 23.21 7.37 -9.85
C TYR A 569 22.10 7.06 -10.86
N LYS A 570 22.19 5.92 -11.56
CA LYS A 570 21.19 5.50 -12.55
C LYS A 570 19.85 5.22 -11.90
N ASP A 571 19.84 4.52 -10.76
CA ASP A 571 18.64 4.19 -10.00
C ASP A 571 17.96 5.46 -9.48
N ALA A 572 18.72 6.38 -8.90
CA ALA A 572 18.21 7.67 -8.45
C ALA A 572 17.61 8.50 -9.59
N LEU A 573 18.33 8.62 -10.72
CA LEU A 573 17.85 9.40 -11.86
C LEU A 573 16.65 8.73 -12.56
N GLN A 574 16.59 7.39 -12.57
CA GLN A 574 15.43 6.65 -13.02
C GLN A 574 14.21 6.97 -12.15
N ALA A 575 14.32 6.84 -10.83
CA ALA A 575 13.22 7.15 -9.91
C ALA A 575 12.75 8.60 -10.05
N TYR A 576 13.68 9.55 -10.16
CA TYR A 576 13.36 10.95 -10.42
C TYR A 576 12.56 11.13 -11.71
N GLN A 577 13.01 10.53 -12.81
CA GLN A 577 12.31 10.62 -14.09
C GLN A 577 10.93 9.97 -14.04
N GLU A 578 10.76 8.88 -13.29
CA GLU A 578 9.49 8.19 -13.12
C GLU A 578 8.48 9.03 -12.33
N TYR A 579 8.90 9.70 -11.26
CA TYR A 579 8.02 10.37 -10.30
C TYR A 579 7.71 11.84 -10.60
N HIS A 580 8.27 12.38 -11.68
CA HIS A 580 7.96 13.73 -12.16
C HIS A 580 7.31 13.69 -13.54
N PRO A 581 6.30 14.55 -13.82
CA PRO A 581 5.65 14.65 -15.12
C PRO A 581 6.55 15.39 -16.13
N ILE A 582 7.75 14.87 -16.36
CA ILE A 582 8.77 15.42 -17.26
C ILE A 582 9.03 14.47 -18.43
N GLN A 583 9.49 15.03 -19.56
CA GLN A 583 9.89 14.26 -20.72
C GLN A 583 11.29 13.69 -20.55
N ASN A 584 11.44 12.39 -20.83
CA ASN A 584 12.74 11.75 -20.86
C ASN A 584 13.41 12.03 -22.22
N ARG A 585 14.32 13.00 -22.27
CA ARG A 585 15.08 13.37 -23.47
C ARG A 585 16.56 13.09 -23.27
N VAL A 586 17.15 12.37 -24.21
CA VAL A 586 18.60 12.14 -24.28
C VAL A 586 19.18 13.07 -25.36
N TYR A 587 20.28 13.73 -25.03
CA TYR A 587 21.02 14.59 -25.96
C TYR A 587 22.40 13.95 -26.21
N ASP A 588 22.53 13.25 -27.33
CA ASP A 588 23.72 12.43 -27.65
C ASP A 588 24.81 13.21 -28.38
N THR A 589 24.57 14.48 -28.74
CA THR A 589 25.56 15.30 -29.44
C THR A 589 25.82 16.65 -28.78
N PRO A 590 27.06 17.16 -28.76
CA PRO A 590 27.37 18.51 -28.28
C PRO A 590 26.67 19.64 -29.06
N ASP A 591 26.11 19.32 -30.23
CA ASP A 591 25.34 20.24 -31.07
C ASP A 591 23.83 20.22 -30.79
N ASP A 592 23.39 19.35 -29.87
CA ASP A 592 22.01 19.35 -29.40
C ASP A 592 21.71 20.59 -28.54
N PRO A 593 20.44 21.02 -28.49
CA PRO A 593 20.05 22.34 -27.99
C PRO A 593 20.49 22.76 -26.57
N PRO A 594 20.88 21.93 -25.58
CA PRO A 594 21.28 22.48 -24.29
C PRO A 594 22.72 23.02 -24.28
N HIS A 595 23.58 22.62 -25.22
CA HIS A 595 25.03 22.90 -25.14
C HIS A 595 25.51 24.13 -25.91
N ARG A 596 24.66 24.82 -26.68
CA ARG A 596 25.07 26.02 -27.42
C ARG A 596 24.89 27.29 -26.60
N ARG A 597 25.95 28.12 -26.58
CA ARG A 597 25.97 29.55 -26.18
C ARG A 597 25.06 30.47 -27.03
N GLN A 598 24.00 29.94 -27.60
CA GLN A 598 22.94 30.64 -28.29
C GLN A 598 21.65 30.00 -27.82
N ALA A 599 20.81 30.75 -27.10
CA ALA A 599 19.47 30.33 -26.73
C ALA A 599 18.79 29.68 -27.95
N PRO A 600 18.46 28.37 -27.91
CA PRO A 600 17.75 27.74 -29.01
C PRO A 600 16.29 28.19 -28.99
N THR A 601 15.66 28.09 -30.15
CA THR A 601 14.23 28.25 -30.38
C THR A 601 13.43 27.13 -29.68
N LEU A 602 13.46 27.09 -28.36
CA LEU A 602 12.54 26.30 -27.55
C LEU A 602 11.18 27.04 -27.51
N PRO A 603 10.04 26.36 -27.68
CA PRO A 603 8.73 26.98 -27.55
C PRO A 603 8.55 27.59 -26.16
N GLY A 604 8.31 28.91 -26.11
CA GLY A 604 7.90 29.67 -24.92
C GLY A 604 8.50 29.22 -23.58
N ARG A 605 7.66 28.60 -22.72
CA ARG A 605 7.93 28.24 -21.32
C ARG A 605 9.20 27.39 -21.15
N ARG A 606 9.49 26.45 -22.06
CA ARG A 606 10.69 25.61 -22.02
C ARG A 606 11.99 26.42 -22.15
N ALA A 607 11.97 27.53 -22.90
CA ALA A 607 13.13 28.41 -23.02
C ALA A 607 13.42 29.16 -21.71
N LEU A 608 12.37 29.65 -21.02
CA LEU A 608 12.52 30.36 -19.74
C LEU A 608 13.04 29.42 -18.64
N VAL A 609 12.51 28.20 -18.58
CA VAL A 609 12.97 27.16 -17.64
C VAL A 609 14.42 26.80 -17.94
N ALA A 610 14.78 26.51 -19.19
CA ALA A 610 16.18 26.24 -19.55
C ALA A 610 17.12 27.39 -19.16
N MET A 611 16.67 28.66 -19.26
CA MET A 611 17.46 29.82 -18.82
C MET A 611 17.59 29.91 -17.28
N LEU A 612 16.54 29.58 -16.53
CA LEU A 612 16.58 29.55 -15.06
C LEU A 612 17.45 28.40 -14.55
N LEU A 613 17.28 27.20 -15.11
CA LEU A 613 18.10 26.02 -14.81
C LEU A 613 19.58 26.28 -15.13
N TRP A 614 19.88 26.96 -16.23
CA TRP A 614 21.25 27.35 -16.56
C TRP A 614 21.86 28.34 -15.55
N TRP A 615 21.06 29.16 -14.88
CA TRP A 615 21.52 30.05 -13.81
C TRP A 615 21.78 29.33 -12.49
N CYS A 616 21.11 28.21 -12.22
CA CYS A 616 21.36 27.40 -11.03
C CYS A 616 22.66 26.57 -11.14
N TRP A 617 23.09 26.26 -12.37
CA TRP A 617 24.37 25.56 -12.64
C TRP A 617 25.61 26.48 -12.67
N ILE A 618 25.46 27.79 -12.46
CA ILE A 618 26.56 28.80 -12.40
C ILE A 618 26.66 29.32 -10.97
#